data_AF-G1VF43-F1
#
_entry.id   AF-G1VF43-F1
#
_cell.length_a   1.000
_cell.length_b   1.000
_cell.length_c   1.000
_cell.angle_alpha   90.00
_cell.angle_beta   90.00
_cell.angle_gamma   90.00
#
_symmetry.space_group_name_H-M   'P 1'
#
loop_
_entity.id
_entity.type
_entity.pdbx_description
1 polymer ?
#
loop_
_entity_poly.entity_id
_entity_poly.type
_entity_poly.pdbx_seq_one_letter_code
_entity_poly.pdbx_strand_id
1 'polypeptide(L)'
;MTAKKDKQIVLTPSQQQAFNKLKDFVNGSSANTFILTGYAGTGKTTLMKTLIEWINEQNKEFQLLASTGRAAKILSNKTECEAKTVHSCIYTFADFNQDIEKVVKQIDDAKGIDDTGQLLLQFTSASANNSDYNRKVYIIDEASMISDTPEKNPTQAIFGTGRLLHDLINYDEKGCFIFVGDACQLPPITQDFSPALDQEYLENVHNMTVQCATLNEIVRQQDGNDIVVAAARMRALYQNPPRIKWGKFPFRGYKNIKIHPSQLSIVNAYINNVKKKGFEEATLLCGSNAACNTLTSIVRPALGFHNSLLEEGELLLVTQNNNLTKLMNGDLVKVISTERRIRRAELTFLQVEVEEMVSKRKFSLLLIEDILYDNTTNLTQESQKALFIDFYRRMKKQNIRPKTDEFRAVMFNDPYLNALRAVYGYALTCHKSQGGEWKDVYLDIPRYLSHSPKRSAYQCLYTAMTRASECLHVADDFFIG
;
A
#
# COMPACT_ATOMS: atom_id res chain seq x y z
N MET A 1 19.29 7.61 33.18
CA MET A 1 19.02 6.38 33.94
C MET A 1 17.56 6.01 33.79
N THR A 2 17.28 4.96 33.01
CA THR A 2 16.36 3.84 33.29
C THR A 2 16.40 2.96 32.05
N ALA A 3 17.32 1.99 32.05
CA ALA A 3 17.37 0.94 31.05
C ALA A 3 16.06 0.13 31.17
N LYS A 4 15.21 0.19 30.14
CA LYS A 4 14.14 -0.80 29.98
C LYS A 4 14.84 -2.15 29.86
N LYS A 5 14.59 -3.07 30.79
CA LYS A 5 15.01 -4.47 30.66
C LYS A 5 14.34 -5.03 29.40
N ASP A 6 15.13 -5.30 28.37
CA ASP A 6 14.66 -6.01 27.18
C ASP A 6 14.14 -7.37 27.60
N LYS A 7 12.85 -7.62 27.34
CA LYS A 7 12.32 -8.98 27.37
C LYS A 7 13.06 -9.76 26.29
N GLN A 8 13.85 -10.75 26.70
CA GLN A 8 14.51 -11.66 25.78
C GLN A 8 13.45 -12.28 24.86
N ILE A 9 13.49 -11.93 23.57
CA ILE A 9 12.54 -12.42 22.57
C ILE A 9 12.83 -13.91 22.38
N VAL A 10 11.90 -14.75 22.80
CA VAL A 10 11.99 -16.21 22.57
C VAL A 10 11.44 -16.50 21.18
N LEU A 11 12.33 -16.88 20.26
CA LEU A 11 11.96 -17.30 18.92
C LEU A 11 11.37 -18.72 18.95
N THR A 12 10.39 -18.97 18.10
CA THR A 12 9.88 -20.33 17.88
C THR A 12 10.89 -21.18 17.10
N PRO A 13 10.80 -22.52 17.09
CA PRO A 13 11.71 -23.38 16.33
C PRO A 13 11.88 -22.99 14.86
N SER A 14 10.78 -22.70 14.14
CA SER A 14 10.84 -22.26 12.74
C SER A 14 11.47 -20.87 12.57
N GLN A 15 11.23 -19.95 13.51
CA GLN A 15 11.88 -18.64 13.53
C GLN A 15 13.39 -18.76 13.81
N GLN A 16 13.79 -19.64 14.74
CA GLN A 16 15.20 -19.87 15.07
C GLN A 16 15.96 -20.48 13.89
N GLN A 17 15.36 -21.45 13.19
CA GLN A 17 15.94 -22.02 11.98
C GLN A 17 16.08 -20.97 10.87
N ALA A 18 15.03 -20.17 10.64
CA ALA A 18 15.08 -19.06 9.68
C ALA A 18 16.15 -18.03 10.06
N PHE A 19 16.26 -17.68 11.34
CA PHE A 19 17.26 -16.74 11.86
C PHE A 19 18.69 -17.22 11.59
N ASN A 20 18.98 -18.49 11.84
CA ASN A 20 20.30 -19.05 11.57
C ASN A 20 20.64 -18.97 10.08
N LYS A 21 19.70 -19.36 9.20
CA LYS A 21 19.90 -19.24 7.74
C LYS A 21 20.10 -17.78 7.30
N LEU A 22 19.37 -16.83 7.89
CA LEU A 22 19.53 -15.40 7.61
C LEU A 22 20.91 -14.88 8.04
N LYS A 23 21.43 -15.32 9.19
CA LYS A 23 22.79 -14.98 9.62
C LYS A 23 23.83 -15.49 8.64
N ASP A 24 23.71 -16.74 8.22
CA ASP A 24 24.61 -17.34 7.23
C ASP A 24 24.55 -16.60 5.89
N PHE A 25 23.35 -16.24 5.45
CA PHE A 25 23.12 -15.44 4.25
C PHE A 25 23.84 -14.09 4.31
N VAL A 26 23.60 -13.32 5.39
CA VAL A 26 24.21 -11.99 5.60
C VAL A 26 25.73 -12.06 5.78
N ASN A 27 26.27 -13.18 6.26
CA ASN A 27 27.71 -13.37 6.49
C ASN A 27 28.52 -13.76 5.25
N GLY A 28 27.90 -13.85 4.07
CA GLY A 28 28.62 -14.04 2.82
C GLY A 28 28.39 -15.41 2.18
N SER A 29 27.16 -15.92 2.29
CA SER A 29 26.74 -17.04 1.43
C SER A 29 26.93 -16.69 -0.06
N SER A 30 27.07 -17.71 -0.91
CA SER A 30 27.05 -17.53 -2.38
C SER A 30 25.70 -17.03 -2.92
N ALA A 31 24.66 -17.05 -2.08
CA ALA A 31 23.36 -16.50 -2.41
C ALA A 31 23.37 -14.97 -2.38
N ASN A 32 22.61 -14.35 -3.28
CA ASN A 32 22.35 -12.92 -3.28
C ASN A 32 20.91 -12.54 -2.93
N THR A 33 20.05 -13.55 -2.82
CA THR A 33 18.65 -13.37 -2.46
C THR A 33 18.22 -14.33 -1.38
N PHE A 34 17.41 -13.83 -0.46
CA PHE A 34 16.74 -14.61 0.56
C PHE A 34 15.24 -14.34 0.53
N ILE A 35 14.42 -15.38 0.54
CA ILE A 35 12.97 -15.28 0.67
C ILE A 35 12.57 -15.80 2.06
N LEU A 36 12.04 -14.90 2.88
CA LEU A 36 11.41 -15.23 4.15
C LEU A 36 9.90 -15.15 4.00
N THR A 37 9.25 -16.31 3.87
CA THR A 37 7.79 -16.38 3.87
C THR A 37 7.25 -16.73 5.25
N GLY A 38 6.03 -16.29 5.52
CA GLY A 38 5.32 -16.69 6.71
C GLY A 38 3.88 -16.19 6.65
N TYR A 39 2.97 -16.96 7.20
CA TYR A 39 1.56 -16.57 7.22
C TYR A 39 1.31 -15.39 8.17
N ALA A 40 0.11 -14.82 8.12
CA ALA A 40 -0.33 -13.83 9.09
C ALA A 40 -0.20 -14.40 10.52
N GLY A 41 0.45 -13.65 11.41
CA GLY A 41 0.65 -14.03 12.81
C GLY A 41 1.86 -14.93 13.11
N THR A 42 2.70 -15.31 12.13
CA THR A 42 3.90 -16.13 12.38
C THR A 42 5.11 -15.37 12.92
N GLY A 43 4.95 -14.08 13.21
CA GLY A 43 6.00 -13.25 13.82
C GLY A 43 7.12 -12.80 12.89
N LYS A 44 6.88 -12.71 11.56
CA LYS A 44 7.84 -12.20 10.58
C LYS A 44 8.52 -10.90 11.03
N THR A 45 7.75 -9.89 11.43
CA THR A 45 8.30 -8.60 11.87
C THR A 45 9.13 -8.71 13.14
N THR A 46 8.79 -9.63 14.06
CA THR A 46 9.58 -9.91 15.26
C THR A 46 10.94 -10.52 14.89
N LEU A 47 10.95 -11.48 13.96
CA LEU A 47 12.18 -12.06 13.43
C LEU A 47 13.03 -11.00 12.69
N MET A 48 12.40 -10.13 11.91
CA MET A 48 13.09 -9.00 11.26
C MET A 48 13.71 -8.04 12.28
N LYS A 49 13.00 -7.68 13.35
CA LYS A 49 13.56 -6.85 14.43
C LYS A 49 14.81 -7.48 15.03
N THR A 50 14.74 -8.77 15.35
CA THR A 50 15.87 -9.55 15.89
C THR A 50 17.05 -9.62 14.90
N LEU A 51 16.76 -9.73 13.59
CA LEU A 51 17.77 -9.69 12.54
C LEU A 51 18.44 -8.32 12.44
N ILE A 52 17.68 -7.23 12.48
CA ILE A 52 18.20 -5.87 12.39
C ILE A 52 19.09 -5.56 13.60
N GLU A 53 18.65 -5.92 14.80
CA GLU A 53 19.47 -5.81 16.03
C GLU A 53 20.80 -6.54 15.86
N TRP A 54 20.77 -7.78 15.37
CA TRP A 54 21.99 -8.53 15.10
C TRP A 54 22.87 -7.92 13.99
N ILE A 55 22.28 -7.44 12.87
CA ILE A 55 23.04 -6.78 11.79
C ILE A 55 23.76 -5.53 12.31
N ASN A 56 23.09 -4.75 13.16
CA ASN A 56 23.67 -3.59 13.84
C ASN A 56 24.86 -3.99 14.73
N GLU A 57 24.74 -5.07 15.50
CA GLU A 57 25.84 -5.61 16.32
C GLU A 57 27.05 -6.03 15.45
N GLN A 58 26.83 -6.46 14.21
CA GLN A 58 27.89 -6.81 13.27
C GLN A 58 28.48 -5.58 12.54
N ASN A 59 28.01 -4.35 12.81
CA ASN A 59 28.37 -3.13 12.08
C ASN A 59 28.23 -3.25 10.56
N LYS A 60 27.18 -3.94 10.10
CA LYS A 60 26.87 -4.10 8.67
C LYS A 60 25.84 -3.08 8.22
N GLU A 61 26.03 -2.56 7.01
CA GLU A 61 25.06 -1.65 6.41
C GLU A 61 23.80 -2.38 5.96
N PHE A 62 22.65 -1.80 6.27
CA PHE A 62 21.37 -2.28 5.78
C PHE A 62 20.44 -1.12 5.39
N GLN A 63 19.44 -1.44 4.59
CA GLN A 63 18.35 -0.54 4.23
C GLN A 63 17.01 -1.27 4.40
N LEU A 64 16.11 -0.68 5.17
CA LEU A 64 14.73 -1.17 5.27
C LEU A 64 13.87 -0.56 4.18
N LEU A 65 13.16 -1.44 3.48
CA LEU A 65 12.26 -1.09 2.38
C LEU A 65 10.89 -1.76 2.59
N ALA A 66 9.87 -1.15 2.02
CA ALA A 66 8.56 -1.79 1.87
C ALA A 66 7.92 -1.42 0.53
N SER A 67 6.99 -2.25 0.07
CA SER A 67 6.28 -2.03 -1.20
C SER A 67 5.32 -0.82 -1.17
N THR A 68 4.79 -0.45 0.00
CA THR A 68 3.88 0.69 0.17
C THR A 68 4.34 1.63 1.27
N GLY A 69 3.88 2.89 1.22
CA GLY A 69 4.23 3.89 2.22
C GLY A 69 3.72 3.57 3.62
N ARG A 70 2.48 3.07 3.72
CA ARG A 70 1.91 2.60 4.98
C ARG A 70 2.72 1.44 5.58
N ALA A 71 3.11 0.47 4.76
CA ALA A 71 3.96 -0.64 5.20
C ALA A 71 5.34 -0.13 5.68
N ALA A 72 5.97 0.80 4.96
CA ALA A 72 7.24 1.41 5.39
C ALA A 72 7.11 2.13 6.75
N LYS A 73 6.01 2.86 6.97
CA LYS A 73 5.75 3.53 8.25
C LYS A 73 5.55 2.56 9.40
N ILE A 74 4.76 1.50 9.19
CA ILE A 74 4.54 0.44 10.18
C ILE A 74 5.84 -0.30 10.48
N LEU A 75 6.62 -0.62 9.45
CA LEU A 75 7.92 -1.26 9.58
C LEU A 75 8.84 -0.37 10.42
N SER A 76 8.91 0.93 10.11
CA SER A 76 9.74 1.89 10.85
C SER A 76 9.37 1.96 12.34
N ASN A 77 8.07 1.99 12.64
CA ASN A 77 7.58 2.03 14.02
C ASN A 77 7.88 0.74 14.79
N LYS A 78 7.84 -0.42 14.13
CA LYS A 78 8.07 -1.73 14.77
C LYS A 78 9.54 -2.05 14.96
N THR A 79 10.40 -1.61 14.04
CA THR A 79 11.85 -1.88 14.07
C THR A 79 12.66 -0.73 14.68
N GLU A 80 12.04 0.42 14.94
CA GLU A 80 12.69 1.64 15.45
C GLU A 80 13.80 2.16 14.52
N CYS A 81 13.77 1.76 13.24
CA CYS A 81 14.73 2.14 12.20
C CYS A 81 13.99 2.76 11.01
N GLU A 82 14.57 3.74 10.33
CA GLU A 82 13.92 4.37 9.17
C GLU A 82 13.75 3.37 8.01
N ALA A 83 12.51 3.15 7.58
CA ALA A 83 12.19 2.40 6.37
C ALA A 83 11.61 3.31 5.29
N LYS A 84 11.98 3.02 4.04
CA LYS A 84 11.57 3.77 2.85
C LYS A 84 10.70 2.90 1.95
N THR A 85 9.99 3.49 0.99
CA THR A 85 9.38 2.67 -0.06
C THR A 85 10.45 2.24 -1.05
N VAL A 86 10.29 1.09 -1.69
CA VAL A 86 11.18 0.64 -2.78
C VAL A 86 11.35 1.75 -3.82
N HIS A 87 10.24 2.36 -4.26
CA HIS A 87 10.24 3.46 -5.23
C HIS A 87 11.13 4.65 -4.78
N SER A 88 10.99 5.10 -3.53
CA SER A 88 11.78 6.23 -3.03
C SER A 88 13.27 5.93 -2.83
N CYS A 89 13.64 4.64 -2.77
CA CYS A 89 15.03 4.22 -2.65
C CYS A 89 15.72 4.15 -4.02
N ILE A 90 15.04 3.59 -5.02
CA ILE A 90 15.67 3.22 -6.29
C ILE A 90 15.43 4.20 -7.42
N TYR A 91 14.55 5.20 -7.24
CA TYR A 91 14.22 6.15 -8.30
C TYR A 91 14.49 7.60 -7.91
N THR A 92 15.01 8.36 -8.86
CA THR A 92 15.20 9.80 -8.77
C THR A 92 14.47 10.51 -9.90
N PHE A 93 13.88 11.67 -9.60
CA PHE A 93 13.24 12.49 -10.62
C PHE A 93 14.26 13.01 -11.62
N ALA A 94 14.01 12.82 -12.92
CA ALA A 94 14.87 13.31 -13.99
C ALA A 94 14.31 14.61 -14.60
N ASP A 95 13.15 14.49 -15.26
CA ASP A 95 12.43 15.57 -15.94
C ASP A 95 11.00 15.10 -16.29
N PHE A 96 10.27 15.81 -17.15
CA PHE A 96 9.09 15.27 -17.83
C PHE A 96 9.48 14.29 -18.96
N ASN A 97 8.57 13.37 -19.31
CA ASN A 97 8.73 12.44 -20.43
C ASN A 97 8.77 13.16 -21.80
N GLN A 98 8.29 14.40 -21.85
CA GLN A 98 8.31 15.27 -23.01
C GLN A 98 8.76 16.67 -22.60
N ASP A 99 9.31 17.43 -23.56
CA ASP A 99 9.71 18.80 -23.29
C ASP A 99 8.48 19.69 -23.10
N ILE A 100 8.22 20.08 -21.84
CA ILE A 100 7.03 20.84 -21.44
C ILE A 100 6.90 22.17 -22.20
N GLU A 101 8.02 22.81 -22.56
CA GLU A 101 8.00 24.07 -23.32
C GLU A 101 7.50 23.85 -24.75
N LYS A 102 7.92 22.75 -25.39
CA LYS A 102 7.44 22.38 -26.73
C LYS A 102 5.96 22.02 -26.71
N VAL A 103 5.53 21.25 -25.70
CA VAL A 103 4.12 20.85 -25.51
C VAL A 103 3.24 22.09 -25.36
N VAL A 104 3.61 23.02 -24.47
CA VAL A 104 2.83 24.24 -24.24
C VAL A 104 2.76 25.10 -25.50
N LYS A 105 3.89 25.23 -26.23
CA LYS A 105 3.92 25.99 -27.48
C LYS A 105 3.02 25.37 -28.56
N GLN A 106 3.01 24.05 -28.71
CA GLN A 106 2.14 23.35 -29.65
C GLN A 106 0.66 23.59 -29.34
N ILE A 107 0.28 23.52 -28.06
CA ILE A 107 -1.10 23.77 -27.63
C ILE A 107 -1.51 25.23 -27.88
N ASP A 108 -0.62 26.18 -27.59
CA ASP A 108 -0.87 27.61 -27.83
C ASP A 108 -1.00 27.90 -29.35
N ASP A 109 -0.13 27.31 -30.19
CA ASP A 109 -0.13 27.46 -31.65
C ASP A 109 -1.36 26.78 -32.30
N ALA A 110 -1.81 25.64 -31.77
CA ALA A 110 -2.98 24.88 -32.23
C ALA A 110 -4.33 25.44 -31.70
N LYS A 111 -4.35 26.65 -31.13
CA LYS A 111 -5.53 27.29 -30.53
C LYS A 111 -6.24 26.42 -29.48
N GLY A 112 -5.47 25.62 -28.72
CA GLY A 112 -5.99 24.79 -27.64
C GLY A 112 -6.42 23.38 -28.04
N ILE A 113 -6.22 22.94 -29.29
CA ILE A 113 -6.35 21.52 -29.63
C ILE A 113 -5.09 20.79 -29.14
N ASP A 114 -5.27 19.78 -28.30
CA ASP A 114 -4.18 19.01 -27.72
C ASP A 114 -4.01 17.64 -28.40
N ASP A 115 -2.97 17.50 -29.21
CA ASP A 115 -2.57 16.25 -29.88
C ASP A 115 -1.23 15.68 -29.36
N THR A 116 -0.67 16.30 -28.32
CA THR A 116 0.73 16.09 -27.90
C THR A 116 0.91 14.88 -26.97
N GLY A 117 -0.11 14.04 -26.81
CA GLY A 117 -0.09 12.82 -25.99
C GLY A 117 0.01 13.11 -24.48
N GLN A 118 0.51 12.17 -23.69
CA GLN A 118 0.55 12.30 -22.22
C GLN A 118 1.81 13.03 -21.74
N LEU A 119 1.64 13.93 -20.77
CA LEU A 119 2.75 14.58 -20.07
C LEU A 119 2.89 13.97 -18.67
N LEU A 120 4.00 13.29 -18.43
CA LEU A 120 4.28 12.48 -17.24
C LEU A 120 5.63 12.87 -16.64
N LEU A 121 5.79 12.71 -15.33
CA LEU A 121 7.06 12.83 -14.63
C LEU A 121 7.92 11.59 -14.93
N GLN A 122 9.12 11.79 -15.46
CA GLN A 122 10.09 10.75 -15.69
C GLN A 122 10.98 10.59 -14.46
N PHE A 123 10.97 9.39 -13.90
CA PHE A 123 11.90 8.95 -12.88
C PHE A 123 12.84 7.91 -13.48
N THR A 124 14.13 8.06 -13.22
CA THR A 124 15.17 7.13 -13.66
C THR A 124 15.66 6.30 -12.50
N SER A 125 16.03 5.05 -12.78
CA SER A 125 16.69 4.19 -11.79
C SER A 125 17.98 4.86 -11.34
N ALA A 126 18.10 5.09 -10.05
CA ALA A 126 19.35 5.43 -9.41
C ALA A 126 20.23 4.18 -9.33
N SER A 127 21.53 4.38 -9.12
CA SER A 127 22.46 3.30 -8.80
C SER A 127 22.98 3.52 -7.39
N ALA A 128 23.13 2.45 -6.62
CA ALA A 128 23.74 2.53 -5.30
C ALA A 128 25.17 3.07 -5.42
N ASN A 129 25.47 4.17 -4.73
CA ASN A 129 26.83 4.69 -4.60
C ASN A 129 27.61 3.80 -3.61
N ASN A 130 28.12 2.67 -4.09
CA ASN A 130 28.96 1.80 -3.28
C ASN A 130 30.40 2.31 -3.30
N SER A 131 30.72 3.27 -2.43
CA SER A 131 32.10 3.68 -2.15
C SER A 131 32.85 2.68 -1.26
N ASP A 132 32.12 1.81 -0.55
CA ASP A 132 32.69 0.82 0.36
C ASP A 132 32.69 -0.61 -0.21
N TYR A 133 33.72 -1.36 0.18
CA TYR A 133 33.89 -2.79 -0.16
C TYR A 133 32.87 -3.71 0.55
N ASN A 134 32.02 -3.17 1.43
CA ASN A 134 31.07 -3.94 2.20
C ASN A 134 29.73 -4.12 1.47
N ARG A 135 29.28 -5.38 1.44
CA ARG A 135 28.01 -5.80 0.88
C ARG A 135 26.84 -5.25 1.71
N LYS A 136 26.02 -4.38 1.12
CA LYS A 136 24.83 -3.82 1.78
C LYS A 136 23.66 -4.79 1.75
N VAL A 137 22.87 -4.81 2.84
CA VAL A 137 21.69 -5.68 2.99
C VAL A 137 20.40 -4.89 2.81
N TYR A 138 19.60 -5.23 1.80
CA TYR A 138 18.27 -4.67 1.57
C TYR A 138 17.23 -5.62 2.14
N ILE A 139 16.43 -5.15 3.10
CA ILE A 139 15.36 -5.93 3.71
C ILE A 139 14.04 -5.34 3.26
N ILE A 140 13.23 -6.13 2.56
CA ILE A 140 12.02 -5.65 1.88
C ILE A 140 10.79 -6.33 2.46
N ASP A 141 9.97 -5.60 3.20
CA ASP A 141 8.70 -6.09 3.76
C ASP A 141 7.52 -5.93 2.77
N GLU A 142 6.47 -6.71 2.99
CA GLU A 142 5.30 -6.79 2.11
C GLU A 142 5.68 -7.01 0.64
N ALA A 143 6.68 -7.87 0.41
CA ALA A 143 7.24 -8.16 -0.91
C ALA A 143 6.23 -8.83 -1.87
N SER A 144 5.11 -9.36 -1.35
CA SER A 144 4.03 -9.91 -2.17
C SER A 144 3.40 -8.90 -3.13
N MET A 145 3.56 -7.59 -2.88
CA MET A 145 3.03 -6.52 -3.72
C MET A 145 4.02 -5.98 -4.77
N ILE A 146 5.25 -6.51 -4.85
CA ILE A 146 6.26 -6.04 -5.80
C ILE A 146 6.00 -6.65 -7.18
N SER A 147 5.71 -5.80 -8.16
CA SER A 147 5.46 -6.16 -9.57
C SER A 147 6.75 -6.28 -10.37
N ASP A 148 6.76 -7.19 -11.35
CA ASP A 148 7.78 -7.26 -12.40
C ASP A 148 7.18 -7.07 -13.80
N THR A 149 6.07 -6.34 -13.87
CA THR A 149 5.36 -6.03 -15.12
C THR A 149 5.29 -4.51 -15.35
N PRO A 150 5.51 -4.04 -16.59
CA PRO A 150 5.37 -2.62 -16.91
C PRO A 150 3.96 -2.09 -16.62
N GLU A 151 3.88 -0.89 -16.05
CA GLU A 151 2.61 -0.19 -15.88
C GLU A 151 2.02 0.15 -17.25
N LYS A 152 0.80 -0.32 -17.53
CA LYS A 152 0.16 -0.15 -18.85
C LYS A 152 -0.33 1.28 -19.11
N ASN A 153 -0.84 1.95 -18.07
CA ASN A 153 -1.52 3.23 -18.18
C ASN A 153 -1.07 4.19 -17.06
N PRO A 154 0.20 4.65 -17.08
CA PRO A 154 0.65 5.65 -16.12
C PRO A 154 -0.19 6.92 -16.28
N THR A 155 -0.56 7.52 -15.15
CA THR A 155 -1.36 8.77 -15.14
C THR A 155 -0.52 9.99 -14.80
N GLN A 156 0.53 9.83 -13.99
CA GLN A 156 1.36 10.94 -13.54
C GLN A 156 2.86 10.74 -13.77
N ALA A 157 3.37 9.53 -13.61
CA ALA A 157 4.80 9.29 -13.62
C ALA A 157 5.16 7.96 -14.29
N ILE A 158 6.36 7.89 -14.84
CA ILE A 158 7.00 6.68 -15.35
C ILE A 158 8.26 6.45 -14.51
N PHE A 159 8.48 5.21 -14.10
CA PHE A 159 9.62 4.82 -13.26
C PHE A 159 10.50 3.80 -13.99
N GLY A 160 11.77 4.13 -14.20
CA GLY A 160 12.80 3.22 -14.71
C GLY A 160 12.34 2.42 -15.93
N THR A 161 12.43 1.09 -15.85
CA THR A 161 11.97 0.17 -16.90
C THR A 161 10.47 -0.13 -16.86
N GLY A 162 9.77 0.38 -15.84
CA GLY A 162 8.40 0.05 -15.50
C GLY A 162 8.27 -1.25 -14.69
N ARG A 163 9.37 -1.99 -14.47
CA ARG A 163 9.39 -3.25 -13.73
C ARG A 163 10.10 -3.05 -12.39
N LEU A 164 9.32 -2.91 -11.32
CA LEU A 164 9.83 -2.55 -10.00
C LEU A 164 10.83 -3.59 -9.44
N LEU A 165 10.54 -4.88 -9.60
CA LEU A 165 11.43 -5.95 -9.13
C LEU A 165 12.76 -5.94 -9.90
N HIS A 166 12.70 -5.89 -11.24
CA HIS A 166 13.87 -5.77 -12.09
C HIS A 166 14.74 -4.57 -11.72
N ASP A 167 14.14 -3.38 -11.57
CA ASP A 167 14.87 -2.16 -11.22
C ASP A 167 15.47 -2.24 -9.80
N LEU A 168 14.78 -2.88 -8.85
CA LEU A 168 15.29 -3.09 -7.49
C LEU A 168 16.51 -4.02 -7.46
N ILE A 169 16.47 -5.13 -8.20
CA ILE A 169 17.58 -6.09 -8.25
C ILE A 169 18.81 -5.44 -8.89
N ASN A 170 18.61 -4.65 -9.95
CA ASN A 170 19.68 -3.96 -10.65
C ASN A 170 20.15 -2.65 -9.99
N TYR A 171 19.48 -2.22 -8.91
CA TYR A 171 19.86 -1.02 -8.15
C TYR A 171 21.24 -1.16 -7.51
N ASP A 172 21.56 -2.38 -7.04
CA ASP A 172 22.83 -2.71 -6.39
C ASP A 172 23.28 -4.13 -6.74
N GLU A 173 24.16 -4.26 -7.74
CA GLU A 173 24.67 -5.54 -8.22
C GLU A 173 25.41 -6.36 -7.14
N LYS A 174 25.99 -5.68 -6.15
CA LYS A 174 26.72 -6.35 -5.04
C LYS A 174 25.81 -6.61 -3.85
N GLY A 175 24.61 -6.05 -3.83
CA GLY A 175 23.66 -6.12 -2.72
C GLY A 175 23.25 -7.54 -2.33
N CYS A 176 22.76 -7.66 -1.09
CA CYS A 176 21.95 -8.79 -0.63
C CYS A 176 20.49 -8.34 -0.55
N PHE A 177 19.56 -9.12 -1.10
CA PHE A 177 18.14 -8.80 -1.02
C PHE A 177 17.41 -9.84 -0.17
N ILE A 178 16.71 -9.39 0.87
CA ILE A 178 15.89 -10.22 1.76
C ILE A 178 14.43 -9.83 1.55
N PHE A 179 13.70 -10.62 0.77
CA PHE A 179 12.27 -10.44 0.52
C PHE A 179 11.45 -11.12 1.62
N VAL A 180 10.63 -10.33 2.31
CA VAL A 180 9.79 -10.78 3.42
C VAL A 180 8.32 -10.59 3.04
N GLY A 181 7.50 -11.62 3.27
CA GLY A 181 6.07 -11.50 2.98
C GLY A 181 5.24 -12.75 3.29
N ASP A 182 3.99 -12.71 2.86
CA ASP A 182 3.03 -13.82 2.96
C ASP A 182 2.60 -14.23 1.56
N ALA A 183 3.05 -15.40 1.10
CA ALA A 183 2.75 -15.92 -0.24
C ALA A 183 1.26 -16.22 -0.47
N CYS A 184 0.44 -16.31 0.60
CA CYS A 184 -1.01 -16.47 0.49
C CYS A 184 -1.77 -15.14 0.38
N GLN A 185 -1.12 -13.99 0.62
CA GLN A 185 -1.74 -12.70 0.40
C GLN A 185 -1.89 -12.40 -1.11
N LEU A 186 -2.67 -11.36 -1.42
CA LEU A 186 -2.87 -10.91 -2.79
C LEU A 186 -1.52 -10.54 -3.45
N PRO A 187 -1.27 -11.04 -4.68
CA PRO A 187 -0.13 -10.65 -5.50
C PRO A 187 -0.26 -9.21 -6.01
N PRO A 188 0.71 -8.68 -6.77
CA PRO A 188 0.55 -7.40 -7.45
C PRO A 188 -0.66 -7.44 -8.39
N ILE A 189 -1.40 -6.34 -8.51
CA ILE A 189 -2.68 -6.27 -9.26
C ILE A 189 -2.55 -6.76 -10.72
N THR A 190 -1.36 -6.63 -11.31
CA THR A 190 -1.07 -6.97 -12.70
C THR A 190 -0.65 -8.42 -12.91
N GLN A 191 -0.50 -9.22 -11.84
CA GLN A 191 0.03 -10.59 -11.88
C GLN A 191 -0.78 -11.55 -11.00
N ASP A 192 -0.84 -12.82 -11.39
CA ASP A 192 -1.56 -13.86 -10.62
C ASP A 192 -0.71 -14.49 -9.48
N PHE A 193 0.56 -14.09 -9.36
CA PHE A 193 1.52 -14.57 -8.37
C PHE A 193 2.45 -13.44 -7.92
N SER A 194 3.17 -13.65 -6.82
CA SER A 194 4.12 -12.67 -6.26
C SER A 194 5.55 -12.95 -6.76
N PRO A 195 6.06 -12.23 -7.77
CA PRO A 195 7.36 -12.55 -8.36
C PRO A 195 8.53 -12.41 -7.38
N ALA A 196 8.46 -11.46 -6.44
CA ALA A 196 9.50 -11.27 -5.41
C ALA A 196 9.49 -12.33 -4.30
N LEU A 197 8.45 -13.18 -4.24
CA LEU A 197 8.34 -14.29 -3.29
C LEU A 197 8.38 -15.66 -3.98
N ASP A 198 8.69 -15.69 -5.27
CA ASP A 198 8.75 -16.91 -6.08
C ASP A 198 10.21 -17.23 -6.42
N GLN A 199 10.69 -18.34 -5.86
CA GLN A 199 12.09 -18.76 -6.03
C GLN A 199 12.43 -19.08 -7.49
N GLU A 200 11.57 -19.86 -8.16
CA GLU A 200 11.80 -20.29 -9.54
C GLU A 200 11.80 -19.08 -10.49
N TYR A 201 10.94 -18.10 -10.23
CA TYR A 201 10.91 -16.85 -10.99
C TYR A 201 12.20 -16.05 -10.84
N LEU A 202 12.69 -15.85 -9.62
CA LEU A 202 13.93 -15.10 -9.37
C LEU A 202 15.17 -15.80 -9.95
N GLU A 203 15.22 -17.12 -9.88
CA GLU A 203 16.31 -17.93 -10.46
C GLU A 203 16.28 -17.88 -12.01
N ASN A 204 15.11 -18.09 -12.63
CA ASN A 204 15.01 -18.23 -14.08
C ASN A 204 14.94 -16.89 -14.84
N VAL A 205 14.33 -15.86 -14.26
CA VAL A 205 14.10 -14.57 -14.94
C VAL A 205 15.18 -13.55 -14.58
N HIS A 206 15.64 -13.55 -13.33
CA HIS A 206 16.61 -12.57 -12.82
C HIS A 206 18.00 -13.18 -12.56
N ASN A 207 18.21 -14.47 -12.86
CA ASN A 207 19.49 -15.17 -12.68
C ASN A 207 20.06 -15.03 -11.25
N MET A 208 19.18 -15.02 -10.25
CA MET A 208 19.57 -14.87 -8.85
C MET A 208 19.85 -16.22 -8.18
N THR A 209 20.67 -16.20 -7.13
CA THR A 209 20.88 -17.36 -6.26
C THR A 209 20.07 -17.17 -4.98
N VAL A 210 19.06 -18.03 -4.79
CA VAL A 210 18.01 -17.83 -3.79
C VAL A 210 18.12 -18.83 -2.64
N GLN A 211 17.99 -18.33 -1.41
CA GLN A 211 17.74 -19.14 -0.22
C GLN A 211 16.35 -18.88 0.33
N CYS A 212 15.70 -19.92 0.89
CA CYS A 212 14.33 -19.82 1.39
C CYS A 212 14.21 -20.29 2.85
N ALA A 213 13.35 -19.60 3.59
CA ALA A 213 12.82 -20.05 4.88
C ALA A 213 11.33 -19.72 5.00
N THR A 214 10.58 -20.62 5.63
CA THR A 214 9.13 -20.46 5.87
C THR A 214 8.84 -20.55 7.36
N LEU A 215 8.16 -19.55 7.90
CA LEU A 215 7.66 -19.55 9.27
C LEU A 215 6.30 -20.26 9.32
N ASN A 216 6.24 -21.37 10.06
CA ASN A 216 5.05 -22.23 10.10
C ASN A 216 4.24 -22.06 11.38
N GLU A 217 4.90 -21.67 12.48
CA GLU A 217 4.26 -21.55 13.80
C GLU A 217 3.61 -20.19 13.95
N ILE A 218 2.37 -20.19 14.44
CA ILE A 218 1.62 -18.95 14.66
C ILE A 218 1.82 -18.51 16.10
N VAL A 219 2.33 -17.28 16.26
CA VAL A 219 2.86 -16.75 17.54
C VAL A 219 1.98 -15.62 18.09
N ARG A 220 0.77 -15.40 17.53
CA ARG A 220 -0.13 -14.34 18.02
C ARG A 220 -0.41 -14.56 19.51
N GLN A 221 -0.10 -13.55 20.32
CA GLN A 221 -0.09 -13.54 21.79
C GLN A 221 -1.46 -13.63 22.48
N GLN A 222 -2.47 -14.22 21.84
CA GLN A 222 -3.74 -14.50 22.49
C GLN A 222 -4.17 -15.92 22.15
N ASP A 223 -3.94 -16.82 23.10
CA ASP A 223 -4.77 -18.02 23.24
C ASP A 223 -6.24 -17.58 23.11
N GLY A 224 -6.87 -17.91 21.99
CA GLY A 224 -8.30 -17.65 21.77
C GLY A 224 -8.70 -16.78 20.57
N ASN A 225 -7.78 -16.25 19.74
CA ASN A 225 -8.20 -15.64 18.45
C ASN A 225 -8.30 -16.70 17.35
N ASP A 226 -9.52 -17.15 17.09
CA ASP A 226 -9.80 -18.23 16.16
C ASP A 226 -9.97 -17.80 14.68
N ILE A 227 -9.82 -16.50 14.38
CA ILE A 227 -9.65 -16.01 12.99
C ILE A 227 -8.44 -16.68 12.35
N VAL A 228 -7.39 -16.93 13.14
CA VAL A 228 -6.17 -17.62 12.71
C VAL A 228 -6.47 -19.05 12.24
N VAL A 229 -7.37 -19.75 12.93
CA VAL A 229 -7.78 -21.12 12.59
C VAL A 229 -8.60 -21.12 11.31
N ALA A 230 -9.54 -20.19 11.18
CA ALA A 230 -10.29 -19.98 9.94
C ALA A 230 -9.36 -19.64 8.76
N ALA A 231 -8.36 -18.79 9.00
CA ALA A 231 -7.37 -18.41 8.00
C ALA A 231 -6.52 -19.61 7.54
N ALA A 232 -6.17 -20.52 8.45
CA ALA A 232 -5.48 -21.77 8.09
C ALA A 232 -6.32 -22.65 7.14
N ARG A 233 -7.63 -22.76 7.40
CA ARG A 233 -8.54 -23.47 6.48
C ARG A 233 -8.68 -22.75 5.14
N MET A 234 -8.75 -21.42 5.14
CA MET A 234 -8.77 -20.63 3.91
C MET A 234 -7.49 -20.84 3.08
N ARG A 235 -6.33 -20.94 3.73
CA ARG A 235 -5.06 -21.26 3.05
C ARG A 235 -5.06 -22.65 2.43
N ALA A 236 -5.61 -23.65 3.12
CA ALA A 236 -5.73 -25.00 2.56
C ALA A 236 -6.59 -25.01 1.28
N LEU A 237 -7.68 -24.24 1.26
CA LEU A 237 -8.51 -24.04 0.06
C LEU A 237 -7.78 -23.29 -1.05
N TYR A 238 -6.95 -22.31 -0.72
CA TYR A 238 -6.09 -21.63 -1.70
C TYR A 238 -5.08 -22.60 -2.34
N GLN A 239 -4.39 -23.41 -1.53
CA GLN A 239 -3.39 -24.36 -2.02
C GLN A 239 -4.02 -25.43 -2.92
N ASN A 240 -5.14 -25.99 -2.46
CA ASN A 240 -5.88 -27.05 -3.14
C ASN A 240 -7.34 -26.63 -3.37
N PRO A 241 -7.60 -25.75 -4.36
CA PRO A 241 -8.94 -25.24 -4.61
C PRO A 241 -9.85 -26.37 -5.13
N PRO A 242 -10.97 -26.66 -4.46
CA PRO A 242 -11.89 -27.69 -4.89
C PRO A 242 -12.55 -27.31 -6.22
N ARG A 243 -12.72 -28.29 -7.11
CA ARG A 243 -13.46 -28.13 -8.38
C ARG A 243 -14.96 -28.24 -8.13
N ILE A 244 -15.55 -27.18 -7.59
CA ILE A 244 -16.98 -27.11 -7.25
C ILE A 244 -17.62 -25.87 -7.86
N LYS A 245 -18.90 -25.98 -8.23
CA LYS A 245 -19.67 -24.85 -8.79
C LYS A 245 -19.91 -23.75 -7.75
N TRP A 246 -20.14 -24.14 -6.50
CA TRP A 246 -20.39 -23.21 -5.39
C TRP A 246 -19.47 -23.54 -4.22
N GLY A 247 -18.56 -22.62 -3.92
CA GLY A 247 -17.63 -22.70 -2.81
C GLY A 247 -18.29 -22.43 -1.46
N LYS A 248 -17.78 -23.08 -0.41
CA LYS A 248 -18.04 -22.71 0.98
C LYS A 248 -16.78 -22.16 1.61
N PHE A 249 -16.91 -21.05 2.32
CA PHE A 249 -15.82 -20.37 3.01
C PHE A 249 -15.93 -20.61 4.52
N PRO A 250 -14.84 -21.01 5.20
CA PRO A 250 -14.86 -21.44 6.60
C PRO A 250 -14.96 -20.25 7.56
N PHE A 251 -16.17 -19.72 7.76
CA PHE A 251 -16.43 -18.58 8.63
C PHE A 251 -17.37 -18.92 9.81
N ARG A 252 -18.01 -20.09 9.83
CA ARG A 252 -18.86 -20.56 10.94
C ARG A 252 -18.07 -21.28 12.03
N GLY A 253 -18.59 -21.20 13.25
CA GLY A 253 -18.05 -21.93 14.41
C GLY A 253 -16.86 -21.27 15.08
N TYR A 254 -16.66 -19.97 14.85
CA TYR A 254 -15.57 -19.18 15.42
C TYR A 254 -16.11 -18.05 16.31
N LYS A 255 -15.56 -17.89 17.51
CA LYS A 255 -15.86 -16.85 18.49
C LYS A 255 -15.55 -15.44 17.96
N ASN A 256 -14.44 -15.29 17.24
CA ASN A 256 -13.99 -13.99 16.71
C ASN A 256 -14.52 -13.70 15.30
N ILE A 257 -15.39 -14.56 14.74
CA ILE A 257 -16.06 -14.31 13.47
C ILE A 257 -17.57 -14.20 13.71
N LYS A 258 -18.09 -12.98 13.64
CA LYS A 258 -19.50 -12.68 13.84
C LYS A 258 -20.24 -12.74 12.52
N ILE A 259 -21.24 -13.62 12.47
CA ILE A 259 -22.12 -13.79 11.33
C ILE A 259 -23.37 -12.94 11.56
N HIS A 260 -23.66 -12.06 10.61
CA HIS A 260 -24.82 -11.18 10.62
C HIS A 260 -25.90 -11.71 9.68
N PRO A 261 -27.20 -11.47 9.92
CA PRO A 261 -28.27 -12.03 9.08
C PRO A 261 -28.25 -11.61 7.60
N SER A 262 -27.63 -10.48 7.27
CA SER A 262 -27.59 -9.94 5.91
C SER A 262 -26.44 -8.95 5.72
N GLN A 263 -26.12 -8.63 4.46
CA GLN A 263 -25.14 -7.58 4.11
C GLN A 263 -25.52 -6.23 4.76
N LEU A 264 -26.80 -5.86 4.74
CA LEU A 264 -27.29 -4.64 5.39
C LEU A 264 -27.01 -4.63 6.90
N SER A 265 -27.14 -5.79 7.57
CA SER A 265 -26.82 -5.91 8.98
C SER A 265 -25.33 -5.72 9.28
N ILE A 266 -24.42 -6.16 8.40
CA ILE A 266 -22.99 -5.85 8.51
C ILE A 266 -22.79 -4.34 8.45
N VAL A 267 -23.35 -3.68 7.43
CA VAL A 267 -23.16 -2.24 7.20
C VAL A 267 -23.71 -1.44 8.38
N ASN A 268 -24.89 -1.80 8.90
CA ASN A 268 -25.46 -1.18 10.10
C ASN A 268 -24.60 -1.42 11.34
N ALA A 269 -24.01 -2.60 11.51
CA ALA A 269 -23.10 -2.88 12.60
C ALA A 269 -21.82 -2.05 12.51
N TYR A 270 -21.27 -1.87 11.31
CA TYR A 270 -20.13 -0.98 11.03
C TYR A 270 -20.46 0.46 11.42
N ILE A 271 -21.58 1.00 10.90
CA ILE A 271 -22.04 2.36 11.21
C ILE A 271 -22.19 2.57 12.72
N ASN A 272 -22.81 1.61 13.42
CA ASN A 272 -22.99 1.68 14.86
C ASN A 272 -21.67 1.64 15.63
N ASN A 273 -20.69 0.86 15.16
CA ASN A 273 -19.36 0.83 15.78
C ASN A 273 -18.64 2.17 15.58
N VAL A 274 -18.64 2.69 14.35
CA VAL A 274 -18.04 3.99 14.02
C VAL A 274 -18.68 5.12 14.82
N LYS A 275 -20.00 5.14 14.99
CA LYS A 275 -20.69 6.14 15.82
C LYS A 275 -20.26 6.09 17.29
N LYS A 276 -19.93 4.91 17.81
CA LYS A 276 -19.57 4.70 19.22
C LYS A 276 -18.09 4.93 19.50
N LYS A 277 -17.22 4.49 18.59
CA LYS A 277 -15.76 4.41 18.81
C LYS A 277 -14.93 5.25 17.84
N GLY A 278 -15.57 5.88 16.85
CA GLY A 278 -14.88 6.56 15.75
C GLY A 278 -14.31 5.58 14.70
N PHE A 279 -13.52 6.13 13.78
CA PHE A 279 -12.97 5.39 12.64
C PHE A 279 -11.68 4.60 12.93
N GLU A 280 -11.17 4.65 14.17
CA GLU A 280 -9.84 4.11 14.51
C GLU A 280 -9.80 2.59 14.56
N GLU A 281 -10.85 1.97 15.10
CA GLU A 281 -10.84 0.54 15.41
C GLU A 281 -11.48 -0.32 14.32
N ALA A 282 -12.20 0.28 13.37
CA ALA A 282 -13.07 -0.43 12.45
C ALA A 282 -12.84 -0.04 10.98
N THR A 283 -12.90 -1.04 10.09
CA THR A 283 -12.90 -0.80 8.64
C THR A 283 -13.93 -1.68 7.93
N LEU A 284 -14.45 -1.18 6.81
CA LEU A 284 -15.36 -1.89 5.92
C LEU A 284 -14.61 -2.25 4.63
N LEU A 285 -14.47 -3.55 4.36
CA LEU A 285 -13.77 -4.07 3.19
C LEU A 285 -14.75 -4.56 2.13
N CYS A 286 -14.46 -4.22 0.87
CA CYS A 286 -15.27 -4.48 -0.30
C CYS A 286 -14.44 -5.11 -1.44
N GLY A 287 -15.11 -5.71 -2.44
CA GLY A 287 -14.42 -6.37 -3.57
C GLY A 287 -13.93 -5.45 -4.69
N SER A 288 -14.45 -4.22 -4.83
CA SER A 288 -14.16 -3.33 -5.96
C SER A 288 -14.37 -1.85 -5.63
N ASN A 289 -13.74 -0.93 -6.37
CA ASN A 289 -13.96 0.51 -6.16
C ASN A 289 -15.44 0.89 -6.32
N ALA A 290 -16.17 0.28 -7.27
CA ALA A 290 -17.60 0.50 -7.46
C ALA A 290 -18.44 0.07 -6.23
N ALA A 291 -18.10 -1.06 -5.61
CA ALA A 291 -18.73 -1.49 -4.36
C ALA A 291 -18.42 -0.50 -3.23
N CYS A 292 -17.19 0.00 -3.15
CA CYS A 292 -16.82 0.99 -2.13
C CYS A 292 -17.54 2.34 -2.32
N ASN A 293 -17.81 2.77 -3.56
CA ASN A 293 -18.65 3.95 -3.83
C ASN A 293 -20.11 3.71 -3.43
N THR A 294 -20.64 2.51 -3.71
CA THR A 294 -21.99 2.09 -3.30
C THR A 294 -22.13 2.04 -1.78
N LEU A 295 -21.13 1.50 -1.07
CA LEU A 295 -21.14 1.46 0.39
C LEU A 295 -20.97 2.88 0.98
N THR A 296 -20.15 3.73 0.35
CA THR A 296 -19.99 5.13 0.75
C THR A 296 -21.32 5.88 0.69
N SER A 297 -22.11 5.72 -0.38
CA SER A 297 -23.41 6.41 -0.50
C SER A 297 -24.44 5.95 0.53
N ILE A 298 -24.27 4.77 1.13
CA ILE A 298 -25.10 4.27 2.24
C ILE A 298 -24.56 4.75 3.58
N VAL A 299 -23.26 4.59 3.83
CA VAL A 299 -22.61 4.86 5.12
C VAL A 299 -22.60 6.36 5.42
N ARG A 300 -22.25 7.20 4.45
CA ARG A 300 -22.07 8.64 4.61
C ARG A 300 -23.32 9.34 5.20
N PRO A 301 -24.52 9.23 4.60
CA PRO A 301 -25.74 9.81 5.18
C PRO A 301 -26.15 9.13 6.48
N ALA A 302 -25.89 7.83 6.65
CA ALA A 302 -26.20 7.14 7.89
C ALA A 302 -25.34 7.60 9.08
N LEU A 303 -24.16 8.16 8.82
CA LEU A 303 -23.29 8.81 9.82
C LEU A 303 -23.69 10.27 10.10
N GLY A 304 -24.67 10.83 9.37
CA GLY A 304 -25.18 12.19 9.56
C GLY A 304 -24.65 13.22 8.55
N PHE A 305 -23.87 12.79 7.55
CA PHE A 305 -23.35 13.66 6.50
C PHE A 305 -24.32 13.69 5.31
N HIS A 306 -25.11 14.75 5.21
CA HIS A 306 -26.20 14.89 4.25
C HIS A 306 -25.89 15.86 3.11
N ASN A 307 -24.84 16.67 3.24
CA ASN A 307 -24.46 17.64 2.22
C ASN A 307 -23.89 16.91 0.99
N SER A 308 -24.16 17.43 -0.21
CA SER A 308 -23.52 16.90 -1.43
C SER A 308 -22.02 17.15 -1.44
N LEU A 309 -21.58 18.21 -0.76
CA LEU A 309 -20.17 18.59 -0.64
C LEU A 309 -19.53 17.97 0.60
N LEU A 310 -18.20 17.90 0.61
CA LEU A 310 -17.39 17.46 1.74
C LEU A 310 -17.70 18.27 3.02
N GLU A 311 -17.90 17.57 4.13
CA GLU A 311 -18.19 18.14 5.45
C GLU A 311 -17.05 17.91 6.46
N GLU A 312 -17.02 18.73 7.52
CA GLU A 312 -16.11 18.53 8.64
C GLU A 312 -16.40 17.21 9.37
N GLY A 313 -15.35 16.50 9.75
CA GLY A 313 -15.43 15.21 10.42
C GLY A 313 -15.50 13.99 9.50
N GLU A 314 -15.61 14.19 8.18
CA GLU A 314 -15.62 13.10 7.20
C GLU A 314 -14.26 12.39 7.10
N LEU A 315 -14.30 11.11 6.72
CA LEU A 315 -13.12 10.28 6.56
C LEU A 315 -12.71 10.17 5.09
N LEU A 316 -11.45 10.47 4.81
CA LEU A 316 -10.85 10.36 3.48
C LEU A 316 -9.73 9.32 3.47
N LEU A 317 -9.58 8.65 2.32
CA LEU A 317 -8.46 7.76 2.00
C LEU A 317 -7.55 8.48 1.01
N VAL A 318 -6.31 8.70 1.42
CA VAL A 318 -5.25 9.24 0.55
C VAL A 318 -4.96 8.22 -0.55
N THR A 319 -5.10 8.63 -1.81
CA THR A 319 -4.88 7.73 -2.97
C THR A 319 -3.48 7.87 -3.58
N GLN A 320 -2.68 8.82 -3.07
CA GLN A 320 -1.35 9.08 -3.57
C GLN A 320 -0.44 9.70 -2.51
N ASN A 321 0.85 9.35 -2.55
CA ASN A 321 1.87 9.95 -1.70
C ASN A 321 1.92 11.47 -1.91
N ASN A 322 1.89 12.22 -0.81
CA ASN A 322 1.90 13.66 -0.79
C ASN A 322 3.25 14.18 -0.27
N ASN A 323 3.98 14.92 -1.11
CA ASN A 323 5.33 15.38 -0.77
C ASN A 323 5.36 16.41 0.36
N LEU A 324 4.36 17.28 0.44
CA LEU A 324 4.27 18.38 1.41
C LEU A 324 4.05 17.88 2.84
N THR A 325 3.21 16.85 2.99
CA THR A 325 2.73 16.37 4.29
C THR A 325 3.35 15.03 4.70
N LYS A 326 3.99 14.32 3.76
CA LYS A 326 4.43 12.92 3.90
C LYS A 326 3.28 11.94 4.16
N LEU A 327 2.03 12.33 3.89
CA LEU A 327 0.91 11.40 3.81
C LEU A 327 1.16 10.42 2.68
N MET A 328 0.93 9.14 2.92
CA MET A 328 1.20 8.06 1.98
C MET A 328 -0.11 7.54 1.37
N ASN A 329 -0.01 6.94 0.18
CA ASN A 329 -1.12 6.20 -0.40
C ASN A 329 -1.60 5.11 0.57
N GLY A 330 -2.89 5.12 0.90
CA GLY A 330 -3.53 4.23 1.86
C GLY A 330 -3.70 4.82 3.26
N ASP A 331 -3.16 6.02 3.54
CA ASP A 331 -3.39 6.69 4.82
C ASP A 331 -4.84 7.17 4.91
N LEU A 332 -5.43 7.01 6.09
CA LEU A 332 -6.75 7.54 6.42
C LEU A 332 -6.59 8.88 7.13
N VAL A 333 -7.31 9.89 6.66
CA VAL A 333 -7.32 11.22 7.25
C VAL A 333 -8.74 11.68 7.53
N LYS A 334 -8.94 12.34 8.67
CA LYS A 334 -10.22 12.96 9.03
C LYS A 334 -10.19 14.44 8.68
N VAL A 335 -11.23 14.93 8.02
CA VAL A 335 -11.37 16.36 7.74
C VAL A 335 -11.65 17.10 9.05
N ILE A 336 -10.84 18.11 9.36
CA ILE A 336 -10.98 18.95 10.55
C ILE A 336 -11.73 20.22 10.21
N SER A 337 -11.35 20.88 9.11
CA SER A 337 -12.00 22.11 8.64
C SER A 337 -11.93 22.22 7.13
N THR A 338 -12.89 22.94 6.56
CA THR A 338 -12.91 23.30 5.13
C THR A 338 -13.04 24.81 5.00
N GLU A 339 -12.18 25.44 4.21
CA GLU A 339 -12.19 26.89 4.01
C GLU A 339 -12.69 27.25 2.60
N ARG A 340 -11.80 27.79 1.77
CA ARG A 340 -12.13 28.36 0.45
C ARG A 340 -11.97 27.35 -0.68
N ARG A 341 -12.83 27.50 -1.69
CA ARG A 341 -12.70 26.82 -3.00
C ARG A 341 -12.00 27.71 -4.02
N ILE A 342 -11.12 27.12 -4.80
CA ILE A 342 -10.32 27.79 -5.83
C ILE A 342 -10.42 26.95 -7.10
N ARG A 343 -10.86 27.57 -8.21
CA ARG A 343 -10.85 26.90 -9.51
C ARG A 343 -9.56 27.25 -10.27
N ARG A 344 -8.83 26.23 -10.74
CA ARG A 344 -7.57 26.40 -11.50
C ARG A 344 -7.29 25.15 -12.33
N ALA A 345 -6.70 25.31 -13.51
CA ALA A 345 -6.36 24.20 -14.40
C ALA A 345 -7.56 23.25 -14.62
N GLU A 346 -8.76 23.83 -14.76
CA GLU A 346 -10.05 23.12 -14.91
C GLU A 346 -10.50 22.27 -13.71
N LEU A 347 -9.69 22.22 -12.66
CA LEU A 347 -9.96 21.53 -11.40
C LEU A 347 -10.47 22.49 -10.32
N THR A 348 -11.17 21.92 -9.34
CA THR A 348 -11.65 22.56 -8.13
C THR A 348 -10.81 22.12 -6.94
N PHE A 349 -10.13 23.09 -6.32
CA PHE A 349 -9.33 22.89 -5.12
C PHE A 349 -10.08 23.40 -3.90
N LEU A 350 -10.12 22.61 -2.84
CA LEU A 350 -10.65 22.99 -1.55
C LEU A 350 -9.50 23.10 -0.55
N GLN A 351 -9.37 24.24 0.13
CA GLN A 351 -8.44 24.36 1.25
C GLN A 351 -9.01 23.61 2.46
N VAL A 352 -8.26 22.63 2.96
CA VAL A 352 -8.67 21.74 4.05
C VAL A 352 -7.60 21.66 5.12
N GLU A 353 -8.04 21.48 6.37
CA GLU A 353 -7.21 20.90 7.42
C GLU A 353 -7.62 19.44 7.62
N VAL A 354 -6.65 18.53 7.63
CA VAL A 354 -6.88 17.09 7.83
C VAL A 354 -6.00 16.54 8.95
N GLU A 355 -6.52 15.61 9.73
CA GLU A 355 -5.80 14.88 10.77
C GLU A 355 -5.56 13.43 10.33
N GLU A 356 -4.30 12.98 10.35
CA GLU A 356 -3.98 11.58 10.06
C GLU A 356 -4.39 10.67 11.23
N MET A 357 -5.15 9.62 10.92
CA MET A 357 -5.77 8.77 11.94
C MET A 357 -4.78 8.06 12.87
N VAL A 358 -3.58 7.71 12.38
CA VAL A 358 -2.57 6.96 13.16
C VAL A 358 -1.65 7.89 13.96
N SER A 359 -1.01 8.85 13.29
CA SER A 359 -0.03 9.74 13.95
C SER A 359 -0.68 10.91 14.69
N LYS A 360 -1.96 11.18 14.44
CA LYS A 360 -2.71 12.35 14.93
C LYS A 360 -2.10 13.69 14.52
N ARG A 361 -1.22 13.69 13.51
CA ARG A 361 -0.66 14.91 12.95
C ARG A 361 -1.71 15.58 12.07
N LYS A 362 -1.79 16.90 12.19
CA LYS A 362 -2.66 17.75 11.39
C LYS A 362 -1.88 18.41 10.26
N PHE A 363 -2.53 18.58 9.12
CA PHE A 363 -1.97 19.15 7.92
C PHE A 363 -2.96 20.11 7.29
N SER A 364 -2.49 21.29 6.87
CA SER A 364 -3.27 22.24 6.08
C SER A 364 -2.75 22.26 4.65
N LEU A 365 -3.62 21.98 3.68
CA LEU A 365 -3.27 21.89 2.25
C LEU A 365 -4.50 22.03 1.36
N LEU A 366 -4.27 22.11 0.05
CA LEU A 366 -5.33 22.01 -0.95
C LEU A 366 -5.70 20.54 -1.18
N LEU A 367 -6.97 20.27 -1.40
CA LEU A 367 -7.54 18.98 -1.82
C LEU A 367 -8.17 19.14 -3.19
N ILE A 368 -7.96 18.16 -4.08
CA ILE A 368 -8.61 18.13 -5.39
C ILE A 368 -10.00 17.52 -5.24
N GLU A 369 -11.04 18.36 -5.27
CA GLU A 369 -12.43 17.93 -5.06
C GLU A 369 -12.95 17.06 -6.20
N ASP A 370 -12.51 17.26 -7.44
CA ASP A 370 -12.97 16.50 -8.61
C ASP A 370 -12.72 14.99 -8.42
N ILE A 371 -11.63 14.60 -7.78
CA ILE A 371 -11.33 13.18 -7.46
C ILE A 371 -12.37 12.60 -6.50
N LEU A 372 -12.87 13.39 -5.54
CA LEU A 372 -13.86 12.91 -4.57
C LEU A 372 -15.20 12.56 -5.24
N TYR A 373 -15.58 13.30 -6.28
CA TYR A 373 -16.91 13.22 -6.88
C TYR A 373 -16.96 12.39 -8.17
N ASP A 374 -15.84 12.27 -8.91
CA ASP A 374 -15.82 11.63 -10.24
C ASP A 374 -15.80 10.08 -10.21
N ASN A 375 -16.03 9.44 -9.07
CA ASN A 375 -15.93 7.97 -8.90
C ASN A 375 -14.58 7.37 -9.34
N THR A 376 -13.56 8.19 -9.62
CA THR A 376 -12.21 7.78 -9.98
C THR A 376 -11.33 7.71 -8.74
N THR A 377 -10.20 7.01 -8.83
CA THR A 377 -9.23 6.95 -7.71
C THR A 377 -8.14 8.02 -7.82
N ASN A 378 -8.00 8.65 -8.98
CA ASN A 378 -7.00 9.66 -9.28
C ASN A 378 -7.45 10.50 -10.48
N LEU A 379 -6.74 11.59 -10.77
CA LEU A 379 -6.96 12.42 -11.94
C LEU A 379 -6.85 11.62 -13.25
N THR A 380 -7.62 12.08 -14.24
CA THR A 380 -7.45 11.65 -15.62
C THR A 380 -6.11 12.17 -16.17
N GLN A 381 -5.64 11.56 -17.26
CA GLN A 381 -4.41 11.99 -17.94
C GLN A 381 -4.53 13.44 -18.47
N GLU A 382 -5.72 13.82 -18.94
CA GLU A 382 -6.03 15.16 -19.41
C GLU A 382 -5.94 16.19 -18.28
N SER A 383 -6.64 15.96 -17.16
CA SER A 383 -6.59 16.86 -16.00
C SER A 383 -5.20 16.95 -15.38
N GLN A 384 -4.46 15.83 -15.33
CA GLN A 384 -3.08 15.82 -14.86
C GLN A 384 -2.17 16.68 -15.74
N LYS A 385 -2.31 16.57 -17.06
CA LYS A 385 -1.55 17.36 -18.03
C LYS A 385 -1.90 18.84 -17.95
N ALA A 386 -3.18 19.18 -17.86
CA ALA A 386 -3.65 20.55 -17.67
C ALA A 386 -3.02 21.20 -16.42
N LEU A 387 -2.89 20.42 -15.33
CA LEU A 387 -2.25 20.87 -14.10
C LEU A 387 -0.75 21.14 -14.27
N PHE A 388 -0.02 20.29 -15.02
CA PHE A 388 1.39 20.55 -15.35
C PHE A 388 1.57 21.79 -16.23
N ILE A 389 0.69 21.99 -17.21
CA ILE A 389 0.70 23.17 -18.08
C ILE A 389 0.44 24.45 -17.28
N ASP A 390 -0.54 24.45 -16.36
CA ASP A 390 -0.78 25.60 -15.47
C ASP A 390 0.46 25.92 -14.62
N PHE A 391 1.06 24.89 -14.00
CA PHE A 391 2.30 25.05 -13.25
C PHE A 391 3.40 25.70 -14.09
N TYR A 392 3.66 25.17 -15.28
CA TYR A 392 4.67 25.73 -16.18
C TYR A 392 4.39 27.19 -16.54
N ARG A 393 3.14 27.52 -16.90
CA ARG A 393 2.73 28.90 -17.22
C ARG A 393 2.94 29.85 -16.03
N ARG A 394 2.74 29.38 -14.79
CA ARG A 394 3.04 30.16 -13.57
C ARG A 394 4.54 30.37 -13.38
N MET A 395 5.36 29.34 -13.55
CA MET A 395 6.81 29.44 -13.43
C MET A 395 7.40 30.39 -14.48
N LYS A 396 6.91 30.32 -15.72
CA LYS A 396 7.32 31.23 -16.81
C LYS A 396 7.04 32.70 -16.48
N LYS A 397 5.88 33.01 -15.87
CA LYS A 397 5.55 34.38 -15.42
C LYS A 397 6.48 34.90 -14.31
N GLN A 398 7.08 34.00 -13.53
CA GLN A 398 8.03 34.31 -12.48
C GLN A 398 9.49 34.26 -12.96
N ASN A 399 9.72 34.08 -14.27
CA ASN A 399 11.05 33.90 -14.89
C ASN A 399 11.84 32.67 -14.40
N ILE A 400 11.16 31.68 -13.82
CA ILE A 400 11.78 30.41 -13.40
C ILE A 400 11.87 29.49 -14.61
N ARG A 401 13.09 29.13 -15.02
CA ARG A 401 13.34 28.35 -16.24
C ARG A 401 13.19 26.84 -15.98
N PRO A 402 12.55 26.07 -16.89
CA PRO A 402 12.47 24.62 -16.77
C PRO A 402 13.87 23.97 -16.76
N LYS A 403 13.96 22.75 -16.24
CA LYS A 403 15.20 21.95 -16.10
C LYS A 403 16.28 22.57 -15.18
N THR A 404 15.92 23.60 -14.42
CA THR A 404 16.77 24.15 -13.35
C THR A 404 16.44 23.50 -12.00
N ASP A 405 17.39 23.50 -11.08
CA ASP A 405 17.15 22.99 -9.71
C ASP A 405 16.13 23.85 -8.95
N GLU A 406 16.07 25.15 -9.25
CA GLU A 406 15.02 26.04 -8.75
C GLU A 406 13.63 25.59 -9.21
N PHE A 407 13.45 25.32 -10.51
CA PHE A 407 12.18 24.83 -11.05
C PHE A 407 11.76 23.50 -10.40
N ARG A 408 12.71 22.57 -10.23
CA ARG A 408 12.46 21.30 -9.53
C ARG A 408 12.03 21.53 -8.09
N ALA A 409 12.77 22.37 -7.35
CA ALA A 409 12.46 22.69 -5.96
C ALA A 409 11.06 23.31 -5.80
N VAL A 410 10.68 24.23 -6.69
CA VAL A 410 9.34 24.83 -6.67
C VAL A 410 8.27 23.81 -7.06
N MET A 411 8.53 22.93 -8.03
CA MET A 411 7.59 21.87 -8.43
C MET A 411 7.25 20.93 -7.26
N PHE A 412 8.25 20.49 -6.50
CA PHE A 412 8.05 19.60 -5.35
C PHE A 412 7.34 20.28 -4.16
N ASN A 413 7.32 21.61 -4.12
CA ASN A 413 6.66 22.39 -3.08
C ASN A 413 5.38 23.10 -3.57
N ASP A 414 5.00 22.91 -4.84
CA ASP A 414 3.85 23.60 -5.41
C ASP A 414 2.53 23.08 -4.79
N PRO A 415 1.67 23.96 -4.24
CA PRO A 415 0.47 23.55 -3.52
C PRO A 415 -0.60 22.93 -4.41
N TYR A 416 -0.60 23.21 -5.73
CA TYR A 416 -1.58 22.66 -6.66
C TYR A 416 -1.14 21.30 -7.20
N LEU A 417 0.14 21.16 -7.62
CA LEU A 417 0.69 19.87 -8.05
C LEU A 417 0.71 18.83 -6.93
N ASN A 418 1.01 19.28 -5.71
CA ASN A 418 1.06 18.44 -4.52
C ASN A 418 -0.20 18.60 -3.65
N ALA A 419 -1.33 19.01 -4.24
CA ALA A 419 -2.62 18.98 -3.56
C ALA A 419 -2.95 17.53 -3.14
N LEU A 420 -3.67 17.39 -2.02
CA LEU A 420 -4.16 16.13 -1.51
C LEU A 420 -5.04 15.46 -2.58
N ARG A 421 -4.74 14.20 -2.85
CA ARG A 421 -5.57 13.33 -3.67
C ARG A 421 -6.16 12.28 -2.78
N ALA A 422 -7.46 12.31 -2.66
CA ALA A 422 -8.16 11.42 -1.76
C ALA A 422 -9.55 11.09 -2.30
N VAL A 423 -10.03 9.92 -1.89
CA VAL A 423 -11.43 9.48 -2.06
C VAL A 423 -12.06 9.33 -0.67
N TYR A 424 -13.38 9.15 -0.58
CA TYR A 424 -13.99 8.81 0.70
C TYR A 424 -13.43 7.50 1.29
N GLY A 425 -13.12 7.51 2.58
CA GLY A 425 -12.44 6.43 3.28
C GLY A 425 -13.35 5.45 4.03
N TYR A 426 -14.67 5.55 3.88
CA TYR A 426 -15.64 4.73 4.61
C TYR A 426 -15.58 3.23 4.26
N ALA A 427 -15.13 2.90 3.06
CA ALA A 427 -14.93 1.53 2.61
C ALA A 427 -13.64 1.41 1.79
N LEU A 428 -12.93 0.29 1.94
CA LEU A 428 -11.67 0.01 1.27
C LEU A 428 -11.77 -1.26 0.44
N THR A 429 -11.07 -1.30 -0.69
CA THR A 429 -10.90 -2.57 -1.41
C THR A 429 -9.92 -3.46 -0.66
N CYS A 430 -10.03 -4.78 -0.85
CA CYS A 430 -9.08 -5.72 -0.23
C CYS A 430 -7.61 -5.39 -0.56
N HIS A 431 -7.30 -4.99 -1.80
CA HIS A 431 -5.94 -4.56 -2.20
C HIS A 431 -5.47 -3.32 -1.40
N LYS A 432 -6.31 -2.29 -1.28
CA LYS A 432 -5.99 -1.07 -0.52
C LYS A 432 -5.87 -1.31 0.99
N SER A 433 -6.34 -2.45 1.47
CA SER A 433 -6.23 -2.85 2.88
C SER A 433 -4.91 -3.55 3.23
N GLN A 434 -4.11 -3.97 2.24
CA GLN A 434 -2.82 -4.64 2.46
C GLN A 434 -1.85 -3.75 3.26
N GLY A 435 -1.06 -4.36 4.13
CA GLY A 435 -0.26 -3.66 5.14
C GLY A 435 -1.06 -3.02 6.28
N GLY A 436 -2.40 -2.96 6.21
CA GLY A 436 -3.25 -2.49 7.30
C GLY A 436 -3.68 -3.56 8.29
N GLU A 437 -4.04 -3.17 9.50
CA GLU A 437 -4.60 -4.02 10.55
C GLU A 437 -5.59 -3.19 11.38
N TRP A 438 -6.77 -3.75 11.68
CA TRP A 438 -7.85 -3.11 12.44
C TRP A 438 -8.43 -4.10 13.45
N LYS A 439 -8.99 -3.61 14.55
CA LYS A 439 -9.63 -4.47 15.56
C LYS A 439 -10.85 -5.17 14.98
N ASP A 440 -11.77 -4.39 14.41
CA ASP A 440 -12.98 -4.89 13.78
C ASP A 440 -12.91 -4.72 12.25
N VAL A 441 -13.05 -5.83 11.51
CA VAL A 441 -13.17 -5.79 10.04
C VAL A 441 -14.56 -6.24 9.65
N TYR A 442 -15.24 -5.39 8.89
CA TYR A 442 -16.55 -5.66 8.29
C TYR A 442 -16.30 -6.04 6.84
N LEU A 443 -16.52 -7.30 6.48
CA LEU A 443 -16.18 -7.82 5.16
C LEU A 443 -17.45 -8.07 4.34
N ASP A 444 -17.66 -7.23 3.32
CA ASP A 444 -18.66 -7.45 2.30
C ASP A 444 -18.11 -8.41 1.23
N ILE A 445 -18.62 -9.65 1.22
CA ILE A 445 -18.19 -10.71 0.31
C ILE A 445 -19.12 -10.76 -0.91
N PRO A 446 -18.64 -10.42 -2.11
CA PRO A 446 -19.45 -10.55 -3.31
C PRO A 446 -19.80 -12.00 -3.62
N ARG A 447 -21.06 -12.27 -3.94
CA ARG A 447 -21.55 -13.63 -4.26
C ARG A 447 -20.76 -14.31 -5.39
N TYR A 448 -20.27 -13.55 -6.37
CA TYR A 448 -19.51 -14.10 -7.49
C TYR A 448 -18.21 -14.80 -7.05
N LEU A 449 -17.63 -14.43 -5.89
CA LEU A 449 -16.44 -15.11 -5.37
C LEU A 449 -16.71 -16.57 -5.02
N SER A 450 -17.96 -16.90 -4.67
CA SER A 450 -18.36 -18.28 -4.38
C SER A 450 -18.67 -19.11 -5.63
N HIS A 451 -18.86 -18.48 -6.79
CA HIS A 451 -19.18 -19.20 -8.02
C HIS A 451 -17.89 -19.67 -8.71
N SER A 452 -17.68 -20.98 -8.77
CA SER A 452 -16.46 -21.61 -9.31
C SER A 452 -15.18 -20.95 -8.77
N PRO A 453 -14.99 -20.93 -7.44
CA PRO A 453 -13.96 -20.12 -6.78
C PRO A 453 -12.56 -20.51 -7.25
N LYS A 454 -11.86 -19.56 -7.87
CA LYS A 454 -10.45 -19.69 -8.26
C LYS A 454 -9.55 -19.43 -7.05
N ARG A 455 -8.25 -19.75 -7.19
CA ARG A 455 -7.21 -19.46 -6.19
C ARG A 455 -7.25 -18.01 -5.69
N SER A 456 -7.43 -17.05 -6.60
CA SER A 456 -7.50 -15.61 -6.28
C SER A 456 -8.67 -15.23 -5.37
N ALA A 457 -9.79 -15.97 -5.41
CA ALA A 457 -10.92 -15.73 -4.51
C ALA A 457 -10.53 -16.05 -3.06
N TYR A 458 -9.88 -17.20 -2.84
CA TYR A 458 -9.38 -17.60 -1.52
C TYR A 458 -8.27 -16.68 -1.00
N GLN A 459 -7.36 -16.22 -1.87
CA GLN A 459 -6.33 -15.23 -1.51
C GLN A 459 -6.93 -13.89 -1.11
N CYS A 460 -7.95 -13.42 -1.84
CA CYS A 460 -8.66 -12.19 -1.50
C CYS A 460 -9.30 -12.29 -0.12
N LEU A 461 -10.04 -13.36 0.15
CA LEU A 461 -10.69 -13.58 1.44
C LEU A 461 -9.68 -13.79 2.58
N TYR A 462 -8.59 -14.51 2.32
CA TYR A 462 -7.48 -14.67 3.26
C TYR A 462 -6.83 -13.32 3.60
N THR A 463 -6.56 -12.49 2.58
CA THR A 463 -5.98 -11.16 2.77
C THR A 463 -6.91 -10.28 3.60
N ALA A 464 -8.20 -10.24 3.26
CA ALA A 464 -9.21 -9.48 3.97
C ALA A 464 -9.39 -9.91 5.43
N MET A 465 -9.53 -11.22 5.68
CA MET A 465 -9.75 -11.71 7.05
C MET A 465 -8.53 -11.50 7.95
N THR A 466 -7.31 -11.54 7.39
CA THR A 466 -6.08 -11.32 8.16
C THR A 466 -5.86 -9.85 8.53
N ARG A 467 -6.66 -8.92 7.98
CA ARG A 467 -6.68 -7.52 8.43
C ARG A 467 -7.32 -7.35 9.82
N ALA A 468 -8.10 -8.34 10.27
CA ALA A 468 -8.76 -8.31 11.58
C ALA A 468 -7.80 -8.79 12.68
N SER A 469 -7.64 -7.99 13.71
CA SER A 469 -6.88 -8.35 14.91
C SER A 469 -7.76 -8.87 16.04
N GLU A 470 -9.03 -8.46 16.13
CA GLU A 470 -9.95 -8.89 17.20
C GLU A 470 -11.22 -9.57 16.66
N CYS A 471 -11.94 -8.96 15.72
CA CYS A 471 -13.21 -9.47 15.23
C CYS A 471 -13.37 -9.29 13.72
N LEU A 472 -13.80 -10.36 13.05
CA LEU A 472 -14.25 -10.32 11.66
C LEU A 472 -15.79 -10.38 11.64
N HIS A 473 -16.42 -9.54 10.83
CA HIS A 473 -17.86 -9.51 10.63
C HIS A 473 -18.18 -9.86 9.18
N VAL A 474 -19.01 -10.89 8.97
CA VAL A 474 -19.46 -11.34 7.65
C VAL A 474 -20.99 -11.50 7.64
N ALA A 475 -21.61 -11.45 6.47
CA ALA A 475 -23.04 -11.71 6.31
C ALA A 475 -23.24 -13.21 6.18
N ASP A 476 -24.32 -13.72 6.74
CA ASP A 476 -24.81 -15.05 6.48
C ASP A 476 -25.30 -15.11 5.03
N ASP A 477 -24.75 -16.06 4.29
CA ASP A 477 -25.14 -16.36 2.92
C ASP A 477 -24.83 -17.85 2.67
N PHE A 478 -25.32 -18.42 1.58
CA PHE A 478 -25.22 -19.86 1.31
C PHE A 478 -23.78 -20.40 1.23
N PHE A 479 -22.82 -19.52 0.95
CA PHE A 479 -21.39 -19.82 0.85
C PHE A 479 -20.64 -19.69 2.17
N ILE A 480 -21.30 -19.32 3.27
CA ILE A 480 -20.69 -19.27 4.60
C ILE A 480 -20.79 -20.64 5.25
N GLY A 481 -19.64 -21.33 5.29
CA GLY A 481 -19.46 -22.69 5.78
C GLY A 481 -18.95 -22.76 7.21
#